data_AF-A0A286ATI5-F1
#
_entry.id   AF-A0A286ATI5-F1
#
_cell.length_a   1.000
_cell.length_b   1.000
_cell.length_c   1.000
_cell.angle_alpha   90.00
_cell.angle_beta   90.00
_cell.angle_gamma   90.00
#
_symmetry.space_group_name_H-M   'P 1'
#
loop_
_entity.id
_entity.type
_entity.pdbx_description
1 polymer ?
#
loop_
_entity_poly.entity_id
_entity_poly.type
_entity_poly.pdbx_seq_one_letter_code
_entity_poly.pdbx_strand_id
1 'polypeptide(L)'
;MAHAIEPTDQLLREACARMAERFHWADDFETVMRDRVRSRLVRLAAKHPTAASVMPARAPRAPACRPFQPPTSGLPLFDRKRAASGERDDD
;
A
#
# COMPACT_ATOMS: atom_id res chain seq x y z
N MET A 1 -0.49 20.41 15.51
CA MET A 1 -1.38 20.84 14.41
C MET A 1 -0.58 20.75 13.12
N ALA A 2 -0.98 19.91 12.16
CA ALA A 2 -0.25 19.78 10.90
C ALA A 2 -0.52 21.01 10.03
N HIS A 3 0.50 21.84 9.81
CA HIS A 3 0.40 22.97 8.90
C HIS A 3 0.14 22.43 7.49
N ALA A 4 -1.03 22.74 6.92
CA ALA A 4 -1.34 22.44 5.54
C ALA A 4 -0.46 23.33 4.66
N ILE A 5 0.75 22.85 4.35
CA ILE A 5 1.62 23.46 3.35
C ILE A 5 0.91 23.21 2.02
N GLU A 6 0.33 24.28 1.45
CA GLU A 6 -0.23 24.21 0.11
C GLU A 6 0.91 23.85 -0.86
N PRO A 7 0.76 22.79 -1.66
CA PRO A 7 1.80 22.36 -2.59
C PRO A 7 2.05 23.47 -3.61
N THR A 8 3.33 23.81 -3.81
CA THR A 8 3.73 24.78 -4.83
C THR A 8 3.34 24.28 -6.23
N ASP A 9 3.12 25.20 -7.17
CA ASP A 9 2.76 24.85 -8.55
C ASP A 9 3.76 23.88 -9.19
N GLN A 10 5.05 24.05 -8.87
CA GLN A 10 6.12 23.17 -9.31
C GLN A 10 5.95 21.72 -8.79
N LEU A 11 5.59 21.54 -7.51
CA LEU A 11 5.34 20.21 -6.94
C LEU A 11 4.12 19.54 -7.59
N LEU A 12 3.11 20.32 -7.97
CA LEU A 12 1.94 19.81 -8.69
C LEU A 12 2.30 19.35 -10.11
N ARG A 13 3.13 20.10 -10.84
CA ARG A 13 3.61 19.73 -12.17
C ARG A 13 4.44 18.45 -12.15
N GLU A 14 5.37 18.35 -11.21
CA GLU A 14 6.19 17.14 -11.03
C GLU A 14 5.33 15.93 -10.64
N ALA A 15 4.37 16.10 -9.74
CA ALA A 15 3.42 15.04 -9.38
C ALA A 15 2.55 14.64 -10.57
N CYS A 16 2.12 15.59 -11.39
CA CYS A 16 1.38 15.31 -12.62
C CYS A 16 2.20 14.48 -13.60
N ALA A 17 3.47 14.81 -13.82
CA ALA A 17 4.36 14.05 -14.70
C ALA A 17 4.51 12.59 -14.23
N ARG A 18 4.77 12.37 -12.93
CA ARG A 18 4.85 11.01 -12.34
C ARG A 18 3.56 10.22 -12.49
N MET A 19 2.41 10.87 -12.31
CA MET A 19 1.11 10.23 -12.44
C MET A 19 0.76 9.93 -13.90
N ALA A 20 1.13 10.82 -14.83
CA ALA A 20 0.96 10.60 -16.26
C ALA A 20 1.78 9.39 -16.74
N GLU A 21 3.01 9.21 -16.25
CA GLU A 21 3.83 8.03 -16.55
C GLU A 21 3.20 6.74 -16.00
N ARG A 22 2.66 6.78 -14.77
CA ARG A 22 2.05 5.61 -14.10
C ARG A 22 0.70 5.19 -14.68
N PHE A 23 -0.12 6.15 -15.10
CA PHE A 23 -1.50 5.92 -15.55
C PHE A 23 -1.69 6.18 -17.05
N HIS A 24 -0.61 6.46 -17.78
CA HIS A 24 -0.59 6.77 -19.21
C HIS A 24 -1.60 7.85 -19.61
N TRP A 25 -1.64 8.95 -18.85
CA TRP A 25 -2.47 10.10 -19.21
C TRP A 25 -1.88 10.81 -20.43
N ALA A 26 -2.67 11.00 -21.47
CA ALA A 26 -2.28 11.72 -22.70
C ALA A 26 -2.58 13.23 -22.63
N ASP A 27 -3.25 13.68 -21.57
CA ASP A 27 -3.73 15.05 -21.42
C ASP A 27 -2.67 15.97 -20.79
N ASP A 28 -2.68 17.24 -21.19
CA ASP A 28 -1.84 18.28 -20.61
C ASP A 28 -2.18 18.57 -19.13
N PHE A 29 -1.22 19.14 -18.40
CA PHE A 29 -1.37 19.50 -16.98
C PHE A 29 -2.66 20.28 -16.68
N GLU A 30 -2.99 21.28 -17.49
CA GLU A 30 -4.20 22.09 -17.31
C GLU A 30 -5.48 21.27 -17.43
N THR A 31 -5.51 20.33 -18.38
CA THR A 31 -6.65 19.44 -18.60
C THR A 31 -6.80 18.45 -17.44
N VAL A 32 -5.68 17.91 -16.94
CA VAL A 32 -5.64 17.05 -15.75
C VAL A 32 -6.11 17.81 -14.50
N MET A 33 -5.76 19.09 -14.36
CA MET A 33 -6.14 19.92 -13.22
C MET A 33 -7.61 20.38 -13.26
N ARG A 34 -8.24 20.43 -14.44
CA ARG A 34 -9.69 20.67 -14.58
C ARG A 34 -10.54 19.47 -14.15
N ASP A 35 -10.02 18.24 -14.31
CA ASP A 35 -10.69 17.03 -13.84
C ASP A 35 -10.62 16.93 -12.31
N ARG A 36 -11.78 16.79 -11.65
CA ARG A 36 -11.88 16.76 -10.18
C ARG A 36 -11.19 15.55 -9.55
N VAL A 37 -11.21 14.40 -10.21
CA VAL A 37 -10.61 13.17 -9.69
C VAL A 37 -9.10 13.23 -9.88
N ARG A 38 -8.66 13.55 -11.10
CA ARG A 38 -7.23 13.59 -11.43
C ARG A 38 -6.51 14.70 -10.69
N SER A 39 -7.08 15.90 -10.60
CA SER A 39 -6.52 17.00 -9.81
C SER A 39 -6.38 16.64 -8.33
N ARG A 40 -7.35 15.93 -7.74
CA ARG A 40 -7.27 15.44 -6.36
C ARG A 40 -6.12 14.45 -6.19
N LEU A 41 -5.95 13.52 -7.14
CA LEU A 41 -4.85 12.57 -7.12
C LEU A 41 -3.48 13.26 -7.24
N VAL A 42 -3.34 14.22 -8.15
CA VAL A 42 -2.10 15.01 -8.30
C VAL A 42 -1.79 15.80 -7.02
N ARG A 43 -2.78 16.45 -6.41
CA ARG A 43 -2.60 17.17 -5.14
C ARG A 43 -2.21 16.24 -3.99
N LEU A 44 -2.80 15.04 -3.92
CA LEU A 44 -2.41 14.03 -2.92
C LEU A 44 -0.98 13.54 -3.13
N ALA A 45 -0.59 13.29 -4.38
CA ALA A 45 0.77 12.87 -4.73
C ALA A 45 1.81 13.98 -4.48
N ALA A 46 1.43 15.25 -4.66
CA ALA A 46 2.28 16.40 -4.34
C ALA A 46 2.44 16.59 -2.82
N LYS A 47 1.36 16.40 -2.04
CA LYS A 47 1.40 16.46 -0.57
C LYS A 47 2.15 15.29 0.06
N HIS A 48 2.14 14.13 -0.59
CA HIS A 48 2.77 12.89 -0.11
C HIS A 48 3.67 12.26 -1.18
N PRO A 49 4.81 12.89 -1.51
CA PRO A 49 5.69 12.41 -2.58
C PRO A 49 6.16 10.96 -2.32
N THR A 50 6.40 10.60 -1.06
CA THR A 50 6.88 9.28 -0.62
C THR A 50 5.89 8.15 -0.84
N ALA A 51 4.57 8.43 -0.78
CA ALA A 51 3.54 7.42 -1.04
C ALA A 51 3.42 7.08 -2.54
N ALA A 52 3.85 8.01 -3.40
CA ALA A 52 3.91 7.82 -4.84
C ALA A 52 5.28 7.30 -5.31
N SER A 53 6.38 7.59 -4.60
CA SER A 53 7.75 7.29 -5.05
C SER A 53 8.38 6.01 -4.48
N VAL A 54 7.77 5.34 -3.49
CA VAL A 54 8.41 4.15 -2.88
C VAL A 54 7.44 2.97 -2.78
N MET A 55 7.23 2.32 -3.92
CA MET A 55 7.39 0.87 -3.93
C MET A 55 8.31 0.52 -5.09
N PRO A 56 9.61 0.21 -4.85
CA PRO A 56 10.24 -0.76 -5.74
C PRO A 56 9.30 -1.96 -5.74
N ALA A 57 8.99 -2.48 -6.94
CA ALA A 57 8.21 -3.70 -7.12
C ALA A 57 8.54 -4.63 -5.97
N ARG A 58 7.58 -4.87 -5.07
CA ARG A 58 7.80 -5.75 -3.93
C ARG A 58 8.22 -7.05 -4.59
N ALA A 59 9.50 -7.41 -4.48
CA ALA A 59 9.96 -8.71 -4.92
C ALA A 59 8.94 -9.70 -4.35
N PRO A 60 8.42 -10.64 -5.17
CA PRO A 60 7.45 -11.61 -4.67
C PRO A 60 8.05 -12.14 -3.38
N ARG A 61 7.35 -11.93 -2.26
CA ARG A 61 7.79 -12.48 -0.98
C ARG A 61 7.74 -13.98 -1.20
N ALA A 62 8.87 -14.55 -1.61
CA ALA A 62 9.06 -15.97 -1.60
C ALA A 62 8.66 -16.39 -0.18
N PRO A 63 7.78 -17.40 -0.03
CA PRO A 63 7.59 -17.95 1.30
C PRO A 63 8.98 -18.31 1.78
N ALA A 64 9.36 -17.83 2.97
CA ALA A 64 10.57 -18.27 3.61
C ALA A 64 10.40 -19.76 3.88
N CYS A 65 10.72 -20.59 2.89
CA CYS A 65 10.90 -22.02 3.03
C CYS A 65 12.09 -22.17 3.97
N ARG A 66 11.80 -22.17 5.27
CA ARG A 66 12.76 -22.56 6.29
C ARG A 66 13.26 -23.96 5.90
N PRO A 67 14.58 -24.22 5.89
CA PRO A 67 15.03 -25.60 5.84
C PRO A 67 14.45 -26.30 7.09
N PHE A 68 13.67 -27.34 6.82
CA PHE A 68 13.14 -28.25 7.81
C PHE A 68 14.35 -28.86 8.55
N GLN A 69 14.63 -28.38 9.76
CA GLN A 69 15.46 -29.17 10.67
C GLN A 69 14.58 -30.32 11.17
N PRO A 70 14.97 -31.58 11.00
CA PRO A 70 14.24 -32.68 11.60
C PRO A 70 14.41 -32.61 13.12
N PRO A 71 13.33 -32.53 13.93
CA PRO A 71 13.44 -32.82 15.34
C PRO A 71 13.69 -34.33 15.47
N THR A 72 14.91 -34.69 15.85
CA THR A 72 15.19 -36.04 16.30
C THR A 72 14.47 -36.27 17.63
N SER A 73 13.66 -37.34 17.64
CA SER A 73 13.04 -38.04 18.78
C SER A 73 11.93 -37.33 19.56
N GLY A 74 10.73 -37.94 19.52
CA GLY A 74 9.76 -37.89 20.62
C GLY A 74 8.34 -37.43 20.27
N LEU A 75 7.54 -38.32 19.68
CA LEU A 75 6.06 -38.24 19.72
C LEU A 75 5.58 -38.81 21.08
N PRO A 76 4.42 -38.40 21.67
CA PRO A 76 3.13 -38.69 21.04
C PRO A 76 2.02 -37.61 21.14
N LEU A 77 1.31 -37.48 20.01
CA LEU A 77 -0.15 -37.53 19.90
C LEU A 77 -0.96 -36.58 20.79
N PHE A 78 -1.01 -35.30 20.43
CA PHE A 78 -2.18 -34.50 20.77
C PHE A 78 -3.28 -34.77 19.75
N ASP A 79 -4.32 -35.46 20.23
CA ASP A 79 -5.53 -35.79 19.49
C ASP A 79 -6.21 -34.51 18.99
N ARG A 80 -6.49 -34.52 17.69
CA ARG A 80 -6.95 -33.38 16.92
C ARG A 80 -8.48 -33.35 16.90
N LYS A 81 -9.15 -33.19 18.05
CA LYS A 81 -10.57 -32.77 18.10
C LYS A 81 -10.95 -32.10 19.42
N ARG A 82 -11.18 -30.79 19.39
CA ARG A 82 -12.34 -30.21 20.09
C ARG A 82 -12.95 -29.11 19.22
N ALA A 83 -14.19 -29.36 18.85
CA ALA A 83 -15.04 -28.55 17.99
C ALA A 83 -15.34 -27.18 18.61
N ALA A 84 -15.73 -26.25 17.74
CA ALA A 84 -16.27 -24.94 18.09
C ALA A 84 -17.55 -25.04 18.93
N SER A 85 -17.52 -24.40 20.10
CA SER A 85 -18.65 -23.90 20.91
C SER A 85 -18.04 -22.71 21.68
N GLY A 86 -18.36 -21.44 21.48
CA GLY A 86 -19.64 -20.82 21.15
C GLY A 86 -20.30 -20.35 22.44
N GLU A 87 -19.98 -19.15 22.92
CA GLU A 87 -20.81 -18.27 23.78
C GLU A 87 -20.09 -16.90 23.94
N ARG A 88 -20.81 -15.80 23.65
CA ARG A 88 -20.44 -14.44 24.07
C ARG A 88 -21.11 -14.21 25.42
N ASP A 89 -20.38 -13.66 26.37
CA ASP A 89 -20.97 -13.01 27.54
C ASP A 89 -20.67 -11.51 27.42
N ASP A 90 -21.72 -10.69 27.45
CA ASP A 90 -21.68 -9.23 27.54
C ASP A 90 -21.53 -8.85 29.02
N ASP A 91 -20.49 -8.08 29.35
CA ASP A 91 -20.41 -7.24 30.55
C ASP A 91 -19.85 -5.86 30.14
#